data_AF-A0A315DG33-F1
#
_entry.id   AF-A0A315DG33-F1
#
_cell.length_a   1.000
_cell.length_b   1.000
_cell.length_c   1.000
_cell.angle_alpha   90.00
_cell.angle_beta   90.00
_cell.angle_gamma   90.00
#
_symmetry.space_group_name_H-M   'P 1'
#
loop_
_entity.id
_entity.type
_entity.pdbx_description
1 polymer ?
#
loop_
_entity_poly.entity_id
_entity_poly.type
_entity_poly.pdbx_seq_one_letter_code
_entity_poly.pdbx_strand_id
1 'polypeptide(L)'
;MSTEHQQYSTHNQADKIQEYADRRNIQIVRTYADEGKSGLSIDGRASLQRLIADVESGNTDFNLILVYDVSRWGRFQDADESAYYEYICKRKGIAVSYVAEQFENDGSPVSTIVKGVKRAMAGEYSRELSAKVFAGQCRLIEMGYRQGGPAGFGLRRVLIDQAGQVKGELKRGEHKSLQTDRVILMPGPDAEVATVNQIYRWLVEGDLPLAEIVKLLNDQPIYTDQDRPWTYSTVRQVLTNEKYIGNNVYNRHSFKLKKKHVDNPPEMWIRKEGAFDGIVPVATFMAAQEILAERSKKLTDAELLDHLKALYAECGRLSGFIIDQAPALPSAATYIQRFGSLTRAYELVGYHCPRSTEFLEINRRLRQLHPEIVSRTEHTIAELGGHITRDPKTDLLTLNDELVISLVLARCQTAANGHQRWRIRFDPAKFDPDITVAIRLDAANTAELDYYLLPRLDLPDQEIRVSNRNSADFECFRFDDLNFFYGMSERERLQRRV
;
A
#
# COMPACT_ATOMS: atom_id res chain seq x y z
N MET A 1 -6.93 10.00 27.96
CA MET A 1 -6.07 10.45 29.08
C MET A 1 -5.31 11.65 28.56
N SER A 2 -5.54 12.84 29.12
CA SER A 2 -4.89 14.09 28.69
C SER A 2 -3.37 13.99 28.87
N THR A 3 -2.62 14.61 27.97
CA THR A 3 -1.16 14.77 28.00
C THR A 3 -0.66 15.38 29.31
N GLU A 4 -1.47 16.19 29.99
CA GLU A 4 -1.14 16.79 31.29
C GLU A 4 -0.99 15.76 32.42
N HIS A 5 -1.87 14.76 32.49
CA HIS A 5 -1.74 13.69 33.49
C HIS A 5 -0.47 12.83 33.27
N GLN A 6 0.07 12.80 32.05
CA GLN A 6 1.34 12.14 31.76
C GLN A 6 2.54 12.97 32.23
N GLN A 7 2.49 14.31 32.12
CA GLN A 7 3.57 15.21 32.57
C GLN A 7 3.78 15.16 34.09
N TYR A 8 2.71 15.19 34.89
CA TYR A 8 2.86 15.02 36.35
C TYR A 8 3.34 13.62 36.74
N SER A 9 3.03 12.61 35.91
CA SER A 9 3.50 11.25 36.15
C SER A 9 5.01 11.09 35.91
N THR A 10 5.61 11.78 34.95
CA THR A 10 7.06 11.68 34.67
C THR A 10 7.90 12.41 35.72
N HIS A 11 7.46 13.58 36.18
CA HIS A 11 8.12 14.31 37.26
C HIS A 11 8.13 13.51 38.57
N ASN A 12 6.98 12.95 38.98
CA ASN A 12 6.89 12.10 40.16
C ASN A 12 7.81 10.86 40.08
N GLN A 13 8.01 10.31 38.87
CA GLN A 13 8.95 9.20 38.67
C GLN A 13 10.40 9.65 38.84
N ALA A 14 10.76 10.81 38.27
CA ALA A 14 12.09 11.39 38.42
C ALA A 14 12.42 11.69 39.88
N ASP A 15 11.48 12.30 40.62
CA ASP A 15 11.65 12.60 42.05
C ASP A 15 11.90 11.34 42.87
N LYS A 16 11.18 10.25 42.58
CA LYS A 16 11.38 8.96 43.26
C LYS A 16 12.72 8.31 42.92
N ILE A 17 13.18 8.44 41.68
CA ILE A 17 14.51 7.97 41.27
C ILE A 17 15.60 8.77 41.98
N GLN A 18 15.44 10.10 42.06
CA GLN A 18 16.37 10.98 42.77
C GLN A 18 16.44 10.65 44.26
N GLU A 19 15.28 10.49 44.92
CA GLU A 19 15.21 10.08 46.33
C GLU A 19 15.91 8.74 46.59
N TYR A 20 15.78 7.78 45.68
CA TYR A 20 16.48 6.49 45.77
C TYR A 20 17.99 6.63 45.58
N ALA A 21 18.41 7.49 44.65
CA ALA A 21 19.80 7.76 44.36
C ALA A 21 20.49 8.44 45.55
N ASP A 22 19.87 9.48 46.12
CA ASP A 22 20.38 10.23 47.26
C ASP A 22 20.58 9.32 48.50
N ARG A 23 19.58 8.48 48.81
CA ARG A 23 19.66 7.53 49.94
C ARG A 23 20.79 6.51 49.83
N ARG A 24 21.25 6.22 48.61
CA ARG A 24 22.30 5.22 48.34
C ARG A 24 23.61 5.84 47.86
N ASN A 25 23.75 7.16 47.92
CA ASN A 25 24.92 7.89 47.41
C ASN A 25 25.24 7.57 45.94
N ILE A 26 24.20 7.43 45.11
CA ILE A 26 24.33 7.19 43.67
C ILE A 26 24.29 8.56 42.96
N GLN A 27 25.29 8.84 42.12
CA GLN A 27 25.28 10.04 41.28
C GLN A 27 24.56 9.77 39.95
N ILE A 28 23.57 10.60 39.62
CA ILE A 28 22.89 10.54 38.33
C ILE A 28 23.69 11.36 37.31
N VAL A 29 24.29 10.68 36.33
CA VAL A 29 25.10 11.31 35.27
C VAL A 29 24.29 11.65 34.02
N ARG A 30 23.19 10.93 33.78
CA ARG A 30 22.37 11.07 32.57
C ARG A 30 20.94 10.59 32.81
N THR A 31 19.99 11.19 32.10
CA THR A 31 18.57 10.80 32.13
C THR A 31 18.07 10.52 30.72
N TYR A 32 17.47 9.34 30.53
CA TYR A 32 16.82 8.93 29.28
C TYR A 32 15.31 8.92 29.49
N ALA A 33 14.58 9.78 28.77
CA ALA A 33 13.14 9.93 28.93
C ALA A 33 12.41 9.74 27.59
N ASP A 34 11.38 8.89 27.59
CA ASP A 34 10.45 8.67 26.47
C ASP A 34 9.03 9.08 26.89
N GLU A 35 8.68 10.35 26.71
CA GLU A 35 7.37 10.86 27.12
C GLU A 35 6.25 10.43 26.18
N GLY A 36 5.15 9.92 26.76
CA GLY A 36 3.95 9.53 26.01
C GLY A 36 4.13 8.36 25.03
N LYS A 37 5.24 7.61 25.12
CA LYS A 37 5.51 6.47 24.24
C LYS A 37 4.93 5.16 24.77
N SER A 38 4.54 4.27 23.87
CA SER A 38 4.03 2.93 24.21
C SER A 38 5.16 2.04 24.73
N GLY A 39 4.88 1.24 25.77
CA GLY A 39 5.80 0.23 26.27
C GLY A 39 5.65 -1.15 25.62
N LEU A 40 4.76 -1.30 24.63
CA LEU A 40 4.46 -2.61 24.00
C LEU A 40 5.52 -3.05 22.96
N SER A 41 6.32 -2.10 22.48
CA SER A 41 7.38 -2.32 21.48
C SER A 41 8.52 -1.35 21.78
N ILE A 42 9.74 -1.69 21.34
CA ILE A 42 10.87 -0.77 21.40
C ILE A 42 10.75 0.34 20.35
N ASP A 43 10.04 0.07 19.25
CA ASP A 43 9.82 1.02 18.17
C ASP A 43 9.17 2.32 18.65
N GLY A 44 9.85 3.44 18.39
CA GLY A 44 9.42 4.77 18.79
C GLY A 44 9.89 5.21 20.19
N ARG A 45 10.63 4.37 20.91
CA ARG A 45 11.31 4.69 22.18
C ARG A 45 12.76 5.08 21.94
N ALA A 46 12.96 6.24 21.32
CA ALA A 46 14.27 6.70 20.88
C ALA A 46 15.27 6.89 22.04
N SER A 47 14.79 7.22 23.25
CA SER A 47 15.68 7.37 24.40
C SER A 47 16.11 6.01 24.96
N LEU A 48 15.21 5.02 25.05
CA LEU A 48 15.59 3.65 25.41
C LEU A 48 16.53 3.02 24.37
N GLN A 49 16.28 3.23 23.07
CA GLN A 49 17.18 2.78 22.00
C GLN A 49 18.56 3.40 22.11
N ARG A 50 18.65 4.71 22.41
CA ARG A 50 19.92 5.40 22.68
C ARG A 50 20.63 4.83 23.90
N LEU A 51 19.91 4.57 24.99
CA LEU A 51 20.49 3.92 26.18
C LEU A 51 21.11 2.57 25.83
N ILE A 52 20.41 1.73 25.06
CA ILE A 52 20.92 0.41 24.65
C ILE A 52 22.14 0.56 23.74
N ALA A 53 22.10 1.49 22.77
CA ALA A 53 23.23 1.75 21.88
C ALA A 53 24.47 2.25 22.64
N ASP A 54 24.29 3.13 23.62
CA ASP A 54 25.39 3.62 24.48
C ASP A 54 26.03 2.45 25.24
N VAL A 55 25.21 1.57 25.83
CA VAL A 55 25.66 0.34 26.51
C VAL A 55 26.42 -0.60 25.56
N GLU A 56 25.92 -0.80 24.34
CA GLU A 56 26.53 -1.69 23.35
C GLU A 56 27.87 -1.15 22.85
N SER A 57 27.96 0.16 22.63
CA SER A 57 29.18 0.86 22.22
C SER A 57 30.33 0.72 23.22
N GLY A 58 30.02 0.45 24.49
CA GLY A 58 31.00 0.32 25.58
C GLY A 58 31.59 1.65 26.06
N ASN A 59 31.08 2.79 25.57
CA ASN A 59 31.49 4.13 25.99
C ASN A 59 30.53 4.69 27.05
N THR A 60 30.33 3.94 28.14
CA THR A 60 29.42 4.32 29.22
C THR A 60 30.18 4.88 30.42
N ASP A 61 29.80 6.07 30.85
CA ASP A 61 30.26 6.77 32.07
C ASP A 61 29.48 6.34 33.33
N PHE A 62 28.67 5.29 33.23
CA PHE A 62 27.84 4.75 34.32
C PHE A 62 27.93 3.22 34.39
N ASN A 63 27.70 2.67 35.58
CA ASN A 63 27.68 1.23 35.87
C ASN A 63 26.30 0.73 36.38
N LEU A 64 25.34 1.63 36.55
CA LEU A 64 24.03 1.36 37.11
C LEU A 64 22.96 2.16 36.36
N ILE A 65 21.91 1.48 35.93
CA ILE A 65 20.71 2.06 35.34
C ILE A 65 19.59 2.00 36.37
N LEU A 66 19.04 3.15 36.73
CA LEU A 66 17.87 3.26 37.61
C LEU A 66 16.60 3.38 36.76
N VAL A 67 15.65 2.48 37.00
CA VAL A 67 14.34 2.46 36.34
C VAL A 67 13.28 2.57 37.42
N TYR A 68 12.24 3.38 37.21
CA TYR A 68 11.19 3.53 38.22
C TYR A 68 10.51 2.20 38.56
N ASP A 69 9.97 1.48 37.56
CA ASP A 69 9.34 0.16 37.73
C ASP A 69 9.58 -0.74 36.50
N VAL A 70 9.23 -2.03 36.61
CA VAL A 70 9.41 -3.01 35.50
C VAL A 70 8.63 -2.61 34.24
N SER A 71 7.50 -1.93 34.39
CA SER A 71 6.66 -1.48 33.26
C SER A 71 7.31 -0.36 32.43
N ARG A 72 8.23 0.41 33.02
CA ARG A 72 9.02 1.45 32.32
C ARG A 72 10.17 0.88 31.52
N TRP A 73 10.71 -0.27 31.92
CA TRP A 73 11.67 -1.00 31.09
C TRP A 73 10.99 -1.50 29.82
N GLY A 74 9.87 -2.20 29.97
CA GLY A 74 8.99 -2.51 28.85
C GLY A 74 7.85 -3.45 29.23
N ARG A 75 6.74 -3.28 28.52
CA ARG A 75 5.54 -4.14 28.58
C ARG A 75 5.39 -4.90 27.28
N PHE A 76 6.51 -5.47 26.83
CA PHE A 76 6.57 -6.26 25.61
C PHE A 76 5.56 -7.41 25.69
N GLN A 77 5.00 -7.79 24.54
CA GLN A 77 4.09 -8.94 24.50
C GLN A 77 4.83 -10.24 24.82
N ASP A 78 6.11 -10.29 24.47
CA ASP A 78 7.05 -11.33 24.85
C ASP A 78 7.89 -10.87 26.06
N ALA A 79 7.83 -11.60 27.16
CA ALA A 79 8.59 -11.26 28.37
C ALA A 79 10.11 -11.44 28.15
N ASP A 80 10.50 -12.27 27.19
CA ASP A 80 11.91 -12.54 26.89
C ASP A 80 12.57 -11.34 26.21
N GLU A 81 11.82 -10.52 25.49
CA GLU A 81 12.31 -9.26 24.91
C GLU A 81 12.77 -8.28 26.00
N SER A 82 11.99 -8.18 27.09
CA SER A 82 12.39 -7.40 28.26
C SER A 82 13.67 -7.94 28.91
N ALA A 83 13.81 -9.28 28.96
CA ALA A 83 14.96 -9.94 29.56
C ALA A 83 16.21 -9.78 28.69
N TYR A 84 16.07 -9.84 27.36
CA TYR A 84 17.13 -9.63 26.39
C TYR A 84 17.81 -8.26 26.57
N TYR A 85 17.03 -7.18 26.63
CA TYR A 85 17.60 -5.84 26.83
C TYR A 85 18.30 -5.67 28.19
N GLU A 86 17.77 -6.27 29.26
CA GLU A 86 18.45 -6.25 30.56
C GLU A 86 19.74 -7.09 30.52
N TYR A 87 19.72 -8.20 29.79
CA TYR A 87 20.87 -9.08 29.62
C TYR A 87 22.02 -8.37 28.87
N ILE A 88 21.73 -7.56 27.84
CA ILE A 88 22.73 -6.73 27.15
C ILE A 88 23.46 -5.84 28.16
N CYS A 89 22.72 -5.16 29.03
CA CYS A 89 23.29 -4.30 30.07
C CYS A 89 24.17 -5.10 31.03
N LYS A 90 23.65 -6.23 31.53
CA LYS A 90 24.36 -7.11 32.46
C LYS A 90 25.66 -7.66 31.87
N ARG A 91 25.65 -8.05 30.59
CA ARG A 91 26.84 -8.58 29.88
C ARG A 91 27.97 -7.55 29.78
N LYS A 92 27.62 -6.25 29.76
CA LYS A 92 28.57 -5.12 29.75
C LYS A 92 28.94 -4.64 31.16
N GLY A 93 28.52 -5.34 32.21
CA GLY A 93 28.81 -4.99 33.60
C GLY A 93 27.92 -3.87 34.16
N ILE A 94 26.83 -3.52 33.47
CA ILE A 94 25.91 -2.47 33.89
C ILE A 94 24.68 -3.12 34.53
N ALA A 95 24.45 -2.82 35.80
CA ALA A 95 23.30 -3.33 36.54
C ALA A 95 22.04 -2.50 36.25
N VAL A 96 20.86 -3.13 36.24
CA VAL A 96 19.56 -2.46 36.10
C VAL A 96 18.79 -2.59 37.41
N SER A 97 18.51 -1.50 38.12
CA SER A 97 17.77 -1.50 39.39
C SER A 97 16.39 -0.87 39.23
N TYR A 98 15.39 -1.47 39.85
CA TYR A 98 14.00 -0.99 39.84
C TYR A 98 13.69 -0.29 41.17
N VAL A 99 13.44 1.01 41.12
CA VAL A 99 13.34 1.89 42.29
C VAL A 99 12.08 1.63 43.12
N ALA A 100 10.95 1.34 42.48
CA ALA A 100 9.67 1.11 43.13
C ALA A 100 9.48 -0.36 43.61
N GLU A 101 10.39 -1.26 43.29
CA GLU A 101 10.29 -2.67 43.66
C GLU A 101 10.97 -2.94 45.01
N GLN A 102 10.34 -3.76 45.86
CA GLN A 102 10.81 -4.04 47.23
C GLN A 102 11.96 -5.07 47.32
N PHE A 103 12.46 -5.56 46.18
CA PHE A 103 13.55 -6.53 46.15
C PHE A 103 14.81 -5.92 45.53
N GLU A 104 15.97 -6.21 46.13
CA GLU A 104 17.24 -5.77 45.58
C GLU A 104 17.60 -6.63 44.35
N ASN A 105 18.13 -6.00 43.30
CA ASN A 105 18.63 -6.72 42.14
C ASN A 105 20.04 -7.27 42.41
N ASP A 106 20.12 -8.17 43.37
CA ASP A 106 21.33 -8.83 43.85
C ASP A 106 21.77 -10.01 42.96
N GLY A 107 20.98 -10.34 41.93
CA GLY A 107 21.21 -11.50 41.07
C GLY A 107 20.93 -12.83 41.74
N SER A 108 20.32 -12.85 42.94
CA SER A 108 19.87 -14.07 43.59
C SER A 108 18.86 -14.84 42.72
N PRO A 109 18.78 -16.18 42.88
CA PRO A 109 17.75 -16.97 42.23
C PRO A 109 16.34 -16.45 42.53
N VAL A 110 16.12 -15.95 43.75
CA VAL A 110 14.83 -15.37 44.19
C VAL A 110 14.53 -14.08 43.44
N SER A 111 15.48 -13.13 43.34
CA SER A 111 15.26 -11.88 42.60
C SER A 111 15.05 -12.12 41.10
N THR A 112 15.74 -13.12 40.53
CA THR A 112 15.56 -13.53 39.12
C THR A 112 14.15 -14.09 38.86
N ILE A 113 13.64 -14.96 39.74
CA ILE A 113 12.28 -15.51 39.64
C ILE A 113 11.23 -14.40 39.79
N VAL A 114 11.36 -13.54 40.81
CA VAL A 114 10.43 -12.44 41.06
C VAL A 114 10.38 -11.48 39.87
N LYS A 115 11.52 -11.17 39.25
CA LYS A 115 11.58 -10.37 38.01
C LYS A 115 10.86 -11.03 36.84
N GLY A 116 11.09 -12.34 36.63
CA GLY A 116 10.39 -13.10 35.59
C GLY A 116 8.87 -13.03 35.76
N VAL A 117 8.39 -13.26 36.98
CA VAL A 117 6.96 -13.14 37.31
C VAL A 117 6.45 -11.73 37.06
N LYS A 118 7.16 -10.68 37.50
CA LYS A 118 6.76 -9.28 37.29
C LYS A 118 6.70 -8.87 35.82
N ARG A 119 7.64 -9.34 34.99
CA ARG A 119 7.63 -9.13 33.53
C ARG A 119 6.42 -9.77 32.89
N ALA A 120 6.16 -11.03 33.21
CA ALA A 120 4.98 -11.74 32.73
C ALA A 120 3.69 -11.01 33.18
N MET A 121 3.61 -10.58 34.44
CA MET A 121 2.49 -9.81 34.97
C MET A 121 2.30 -8.46 34.28
N ALA A 122 3.37 -7.75 33.91
CA ALA A 122 3.26 -6.47 33.22
C ALA A 122 2.69 -6.62 31.79
N GLY A 123 3.06 -7.70 31.10
CA GLY A 123 2.48 -8.11 29.83
C GLY A 123 1.01 -8.55 29.97
N GLU A 124 0.71 -9.39 30.96
CA GLU A 124 -0.66 -9.84 31.30
C GLU A 124 -1.57 -8.69 31.68
N TYR A 125 -1.10 -7.74 32.49
CA TYR A 125 -1.87 -6.56 32.88
C TYR A 125 -2.34 -5.77 31.65
N SER A 126 -1.50 -5.64 30.62
CA SER A 126 -1.87 -4.97 29.38
C SER A 126 -2.95 -5.74 28.61
N ARG A 127 -2.90 -7.08 28.64
CA ARG A 127 -3.92 -7.97 28.04
C ARG A 127 -5.25 -7.91 28.80
N GLU A 128 -5.21 -8.03 30.11
CA GLU A 128 -6.39 -7.95 30.98
C GLU A 128 -7.04 -6.57 30.91
N LEU A 129 -6.25 -5.49 30.94
CA LEU A 129 -6.76 -4.12 30.76
C LEU A 129 -7.42 -3.95 29.40
N SER A 130 -6.80 -4.47 28.33
CA SER A 130 -7.41 -4.43 27.00
C SER A 130 -8.75 -5.17 26.96
N ALA A 131 -8.88 -6.31 27.63
CA ALA A 131 -10.13 -7.06 27.71
C ALA A 131 -11.21 -6.29 28.49
N LYS A 132 -10.85 -5.68 29.63
CA LYS A 132 -11.77 -4.86 30.45
C LYS A 132 -12.22 -3.60 29.71
N VAL A 133 -11.30 -2.89 29.05
CA VAL A 133 -11.63 -1.70 28.24
C VAL A 133 -12.57 -2.08 27.10
N PHE A 134 -12.29 -3.18 26.40
CA PHE A 134 -13.16 -3.69 25.35
C PHE A 134 -14.55 -3.98 25.90
N ALA A 135 -14.68 -4.77 26.97
CA ALA A 135 -15.97 -5.07 27.60
C ALA A 135 -16.72 -3.80 28.03
N GLY A 136 -16.02 -2.80 28.57
CA GLY A 136 -16.59 -1.50 28.91
C GLY A 136 -17.11 -0.74 27.68
N GLN A 137 -16.37 -0.75 26.57
CA GLN A 137 -16.82 -0.16 25.30
C GLN A 137 -18.05 -0.89 24.73
N CYS A 138 -18.08 -2.22 24.81
CA CYS A 138 -19.22 -3.04 24.39
C CYS A 138 -20.48 -2.63 25.16
N ARG A 139 -20.39 -2.57 26.48
CA ARG A 139 -21.50 -2.15 27.36
C ARG A 139 -22.00 -0.74 27.03
N LEU A 140 -21.11 0.19 26.71
CA LEU A 140 -21.51 1.55 26.35
C LEU A 140 -22.26 1.59 25.01
N ILE A 141 -21.89 0.76 24.03
CA ILE A 141 -22.62 0.62 22.77
C ILE A 141 -24.02 0.04 23.01
N GLU A 142 -24.12 -1.00 23.83
CA GLU A 142 -25.41 -1.62 24.22
C GLU A 142 -26.34 -0.63 24.93
N MET A 143 -25.77 0.33 25.68
CA MET A 143 -26.49 1.46 26.29
C MET A 143 -26.88 2.56 25.29
N GLY A 144 -26.48 2.45 24.01
CA GLY A 144 -26.78 3.45 22.97
C GLY A 144 -25.71 4.52 22.79
N TYR A 145 -24.61 4.49 23.54
CA TYR A 145 -23.55 5.50 23.43
C TYR A 145 -22.52 5.14 22.36
N ARG A 146 -22.09 6.14 21.60
CA ARG A 146 -21.14 5.99 20.50
C ARG A 146 -19.70 5.82 21.02
N GLN A 147 -19.03 4.74 20.59
CA GLN A 147 -17.60 4.53 20.80
C GLN A 147 -16.80 4.92 19.55
N GLY A 148 -16.30 6.17 19.53
CA GLY A 148 -15.37 6.67 18.52
C GLY A 148 -15.93 6.78 17.10
N GLY A 149 -15.03 7.02 16.13
CA GLY A 149 -15.35 7.16 14.70
C GLY A 149 -16.08 8.47 14.33
N PRO A 150 -16.13 8.79 13.02
CA PRO A 150 -16.87 9.95 12.53
C PRO A 150 -18.39 9.73 12.61
N ALA A 151 -19.16 10.82 12.68
CA ALA A 151 -20.62 10.77 12.53
C ALA A 151 -21.00 10.33 11.12
N GLY A 152 -20.31 10.87 10.11
CA GLY A 152 -20.65 10.79 8.69
C GLY A 152 -21.65 11.86 8.26
N PHE A 153 -21.77 12.02 6.95
CA PHE A 153 -22.62 13.03 6.32
C PHE A 153 -24.08 12.95 6.79
N GLY A 154 -24.70 14.10 7.12
CA GLY A 154 -26.07 14.15 7.65
C GLY A 154 -26.24 13.78 9.12
N LEU A 155 -25.16 13.46 9.84
CA LEU A 155 -25.18 13.15 11.27
C LEU A 155 -24.16 14.02 12.02
N ARG A 156 -24.39 14.23 13.33
CA ARG A 156 -23.49 14.96 14.23
C ARG A 156 -23.15 14.16 15.48
N ARG A 157 -21.93 14.35 15.99
CA ARG A 157 -21.49 13.82 17.29
C ARG A 157 -21.90 14.83 18.35
N VAL A 158 -22.70 14.41 19.31
CA VAL A 158 -23.18 15.29 20.39
C VAL A 158 -22.72 14.75 21.73
N LEU A 159 -22.18 15.65 22.56
CA LEU A 159 -21.76 15.37 23.93
C LEU A 159 -22.96 15.52 24.85
N ILE A 160 -23.20 14.50 25.68
CA ILE A 160 -24.20 14.52 26.74
C ILE A 160 -23.55 14.27 28.10
N ASP A 161 -24.12 14.85 29.14
CA ASP A 161 -23.69 14.63 30.53
C ASP A 161 -24.25 13.31 31.11
N GLN A 162 -24.05 13.09 32.41
CA GLN A 162 -24.56 11.90 33.11
C GLN A 162 -26.10 11.88 33.24
N ALA A 163 -26.74 13.05 33.20
CA ALA A 163 -28.20 13.20 33.26
C ALA A 163 -28.86 13.08 31.87
N GLY A 164 -28.06 12.97 30.81
CA GLY A 164 -28.52 12.89 29.42
C GLY A 164 -28.75 14.26 28.77
N GLN A 165 -28.35 15.36 29.41
CA GLN A 165 -28.50 16.69 28.84
C GLN A 165 -27.41 16.99 27.82
N VAL A 166 -27.79 17.65 26.73
CA VAL A 166 -26.89 18.04 25.64
C VAL A 166 -25.97 19.17 26.09
N LYS A 167 -24.67 18.91 26.04
CA LYS A 167 -23.62 19.92 26.34
C LYS A 167 -23.18 20.67 25.10
N GLY A 168 -23.20 20.01 23.94
CA GLY A 168 -22.82 20.61 22.67
C GLY A 168 -22.37 19.60 21.61
N GLU A 169 -22.20 20.08 20.39
CA GLU A 169 -21.67 19.30 19.27
C GLU A 169 -20.14 19.16 19.39
N LEU A 170 -19.63 17.97 19.11
CA LEU A 170 -18.20 17.69 18.99
C LEU A 170 -17.78 17.78 17.52
N LYS A 171 -16.97 18.78 17.20
CA LYS A 171 -16.38 18.93 15.86
C LYS A 171 -15.38 17.81 15.57
N ARG A 172 -14.95 17.76 14.31
CA ARG A 172 -13.92 16.81 13.87
C ARG A 172 -12.64 16.99 14.67
N GLY A 173 -12.11 15.88 15.20
CA GLY A 173 -10.91 15.88 16.04
C GLY A 173 -11.17 16.21 17.51
N GLU A 174 -12.37 16.68 17.87
CA GLU A 174 -12.70 16.94 19.26
C GLU A 174 -13.09 15.65 20.00
N HIS A 175 -12.62 15.56 21.23
CA HIS A 175 -12.80 14.44 22.13
C HIS A 175 -13.44 14.92 23.43
N LYS A 176 -14.19 14.04 24.09
CA LYS A 176 -14.72 14.33 25.43
C LYS A 176 -13.58 14.52 26.42
N SER A 177 -13.67 15.56 27.25
CA SER A 177 -12.67 15.85 28.29
C SER A 177 -12.93 15.02 29.55
N LEU A 178 -14.20 14.85 29.92
CA LEU A 178 -14.61 14.09 31.11
C LEU A 178 -14.90 12.63 30.74
N GLN A 179 -14.42 11.70 31.56
CA GLN A 179 -14.69 10.27 31.36
C GLN A 179 -16.18 9.93 31.54
N THR A 180 -16.88 10.70 32.36
CA THR A 180 -18.31 10.52 32.68
C THR A 180 -19.23 10.97 31.56
N ASP A 181 -18.78 11.88 30.70
CA ASP A 181 -19.58 12.32 29.56
C ASP A 181 -19.70 11.19 28.54
N ARG A 182 -20.80 11.23 27.79
CA ARG A 182 -21.13 10.27 26.74
C ARG A 182 -21.29 10.99 25.40
N VAL A 183 -21.13 10.23 24.32
CA VAL A 183 -21.29 10.75 22.97
C VAL A 183 -22.43 9.98 22.32
N ILE A 184 -23.34 10.68 21.68
CA ILE A 184 -24.41 10.11 20.86
C ILE A 184 -24.30 10.66 19.43
N LEU A 185 -25.06 10.07 18.52
CA LEU A 185 -25.29 10.64 17.20
C LEU A 185 -26.66 11.31 17.18
N MET A 186 -26.77 12.41 16.45
CA MET A 186 -28.03 13.09 16.19
C MET A 186 -28.11 13.48 14.71
N PRO A 187 -29.30 13.69 14.16
CA PRO A 187 -29.48 14.30 12.84
C PRO A 187 -28.68 15.60 12.72
N GLY A 188 -28.01 15.78 11.58
CA GLY A 188 -27.32 17.01 11.23
C GLY A 188 -28.27 18.06 10.61
N PRO A 189 -27.71 19.05 9.90
CA PRO A 189 -28.50 20.07 9.21
C PRO A 189 -29.48 19.46 8.21
N ASP A 190 -30.68 20.03 8.12
CA ASP A 190 -31.78 19.54 7.27
C ASP A 190 -31.37 19.36 5.80
N ALA A 191 -30.49 20.22 5.28
CA ALA A 191 -29.97 20.12 3.92
C ALA A 191 -29.14 18.84 3.68
N GLU A 192 -28.31 18.45 4.64
CA GLU A 192 -27.52 17.21 4.56
C GLU A 192 -28.43 15.99 4.72
N VAL A 193 -29.38 16.05 5.66
CA VAL A 193 -30.38 14.99 5.87
C VAL A 193 -31.25 14.79 4.63
N ALA A 194 -31.68 15.86 3.98
CA ALA A 194 -32.43 15.82 2.74
C ALA A 194 -31.61 15.17 1.61
N THR A 195 -30.32 15.51 1.52
CA THR A 195 -29.40 14.90 0.55
C THR A 195 -29.24 13.39 0.79
N VAL A 196 -29.09 12.95 2.04
CA VAL A 196 -29.04 11.50 2.36
C VAL A 196 -30.33 10.82 1.92
N ASN A 197 -31.49 11.37 2.27
CA ASN A 197 -32.77 10.82 1.84
C ASN A 197 -32.90 10.80 0.30
N GLN A 198 -32.39 11.80 -0.39
CA GLN A 198 -32.37 11.85 -1.85
C GLN A 198 -31.51 10.74 -2.46
N ILE A 199 -30.35 10.42 -1.86
CA ILE A 199 -29.51 9.29 -2.27
C ILE A 199 -30.28 7.96 -2.17
N TYR A 200 -31.03 7.77 -1.09
CA TYR A 200 -31.88 6.57 -0.93
C TYR A 200 -33.01 6.53 -1.98
N ARG A 201 -33.69 7.66 -2.24
CA ARG A 201 -34.74 7.71 -3.27
C ARG A 201 -34.21 7.40 -4.67
N TRP A 202 -33.07 7.99 -5.05
CA TRP A 202 -32.46 7.71 -6.35
C TRP A 202 -32.13 6.23 -6.56
N LEU A 203 -31.73 5.52 -5.49
CA LEU A 203 -31.48 4.09 -5.56
C LEU A 203 -32.78 3.27 -5.57
N VAL A 204 -33.71 3.55 -4.66
CA VAL A 204 -34.90 2.71 -4.42
C VAL A 204 -36.03 2.99 -5.41
N GLU A 205 -36.32 4.27 -5.66
CA GLU A 205 -37.40 4.70 -6.55
C GLU A 205 -36.90 4.90 -7.98
N GLY A 206 -35.68 5.43 -8.12
CA GLY A 206 -35.09 5.73 -9.43
C GLY A 206 -34.32 4.57 -10.06
N ASP A 207 -34.08 3.48 -9.33
CA ASP A 207 -33.24 2.35 -9.74
C ASP A 207 -31.87 2.78 -10.32
N LEU A 208 -31.32 3.92 -9.88
CA LEU A 208 -30.10 4.46 -10.48
C LEU A 208 -28.86 3.66 -10.04
N PRO A 209 -27.87 3.45 -10.92
CA PRO A 209 -26.60 2.87 -10.54
C PRO A 209 -25.81 3.85 -9.66
N LEU A 210 -24.99 3.32 -8.74
CA LEU A 210 -24.22 4.15 -7.80
C LEU A 210 -23.28 5.14 -8.51
N ALA A 211 -22.75 4.79 -9.68
CA ALA A 211 -21.90 5.68 -10.47
C ALA A 211 -22.66 6.93 -10.95
N GLU A 212 -23.93 6.78 -11.31
CA GLU A 212 -24.78 7.89 -11.72
C GLU A 212 -25.19 8.75 -10.52
N ILE A 213 -25.50 8.13 -9.38
CA ILE A 213 -25.75 8.86 -8.12
C ILE A 213 -24.53 9.72 -7.74
N VAL A 214 -23.32 9.18 -7.86
CA VAL A 214 -22.07 9.93 -7.62
C VAL A 214 -21.94 11.12 -8.57
N LYS A 215 -22.26 10.93 -9.85
CA LYS A 215 -22.22 12.00 -10.85
C LYS A 215 -23.23 13.10 -10.50
N LEU A 216 -24.48 12.74 -10.22
CA LEU A 216 -25.54 13.69 -9.84
C LEU A 216 -25.19 14.50 -8.58
N LEU A 217 -24.52 13.87 -7.60
CA LEU A 217 -24.05 14.56 -6.39
C LEU A 217 -22.91 15.54 -6.67
N ASN A 218 -21.95 15.16 -7.52
CA ASN A 218 -20.81 16.01 -7.86
C ASN A 218 -21.14 17.10 -8.88
N ASP A 219 -22.20 16.94 -9.66
CA ASP A 219 -22.74 17.98 -10.54
C ASP A 219 -23.44 19.09 -9.73
N GLN A 220 -23.81 18.81 -8.48
CA GLN A 220 -24.30 19.78 -7.51
C GLN A 220 -23.15 20.32 -6.66
N PRO A 221 -23.22 21.56 -6.12
CA PRO A 221 -22.19 22.11 -5.23
C PRO A 221 -22.29 21.52 -3.81
N ILE A 222 -22.41 20.19 -3.69
CA ILE A 222 -22.56 19.46 -2.44
C ILE A 222 -21.31 18.61 -2.21
N TYR A 223 -20.60 18.89 -1.12
CA TYR A 223 -19.43 18.13 -0.70
C TYR A 223 -19.76 17.19 0.47
N THR A 224 -18.93 16.17 0.66
CA THR A 224 -19.02 15.26 1.80
C THR A 224 -18.67 15.94 3.13
N ASP A 225 -18.85 15.25 4.27
CA ASP A 225 -18.50 15.74 5.62
C ASP A 225 -17.00 15.99 5.85
N GLN A 226 -16.18 15.70 4.84
CA GLN A 226 -14.75 15.95 4.82
C GLN A 226 -14.33 17.00 3.79
N ASP A 227 -15.28 17.76 3.25
CA ASP A 227 -15.07 18.76 2.19
C ASP A 227 -14.42 18.15 0.94
N ARG A 228 -14.85 16.93 0.59
CA ARG A 228 -14.35 16.17 -0.57
C ARG A 228 -15.48 15.86 -1.55
N PRO A 229 -15.18 15.72 -2.85
CA PRO A 229 -16.12 15.20 -3.83
C PRO A 229 -16.64 13.82 -3.43
N TRP A 230 -17.86 13.50 -3.86
CA TRP A 230 -18.47 12.21 -3.66
C TRP A 230 -17.76 11.14 -4.49
N THR A 231 -17.49 10.01 -3.85
CA THR A 231 -16.94 8.81 -4.49
C THR A 231 -17.94 7.67 -4.40
N TYR A 232 -17.74 6.65 -5.24
CA TYR A 232 -18.51 5.41 -5.16
C TYR A 232 -18.51 4.82 -3.74
N SER A 233 -17.34 4.79 -3.10
CA SER A 233 -17.17 4.23 -1.74
C SER A 233 -17.93 5.03 -0.69
N THR A 234 -17.92 6.36 -0.76
CA THR A 234 -18.65 7.21 0.20
C THR A 234 -20.15 7.08 0.03
N VAL A 235 -20.68 7.06 -1.20
CA VAL A 235 -22.12 6.84 -1.46
C VAL A 235 -22.53 5.44 -1.00
N ARG A 236 -21.74 4.41 -1.30
CA ARG A 236 -21.98 3.05 -0.81
C ARG A 236 -21.96 2.99 0.71
N GLN A 237 -21.08 3.72 1.38
CA GLN A 237 -21.05 3.79 2.84
C GLN A 237 -22.28 4.49 3.41
N VAL A 238 -22.82 5.51 2.73
CA VAL A 238 -24.12 6.11 3.11
C VAL A 238 -25.20 5.03 3.06
N LEU A 239 -25.32 4.34 1.92
CA LEU A 239 -26.38 3.36 1.70
C LEU A 239 -26.29 2.10 2.59
N THR A 240 -25.10 1.68 3.03
CA THR A 240 -24.87 0.40 3.75
C THR A 240 -24.69 0.52 5.27
N ASN A 241 -24.54 1.72 5.81
CA ASN A 241 -24.24 1.87 7.23
C ASN A 241 -25.53 2.04 8.06
N GLU A 242 -25.78 1.12 9.00
CA GLU A 242 -26.98 1.12 9.84
C GLU A 242 -27.12 2.35 10.76
N LYS A 243 -26.08 3.18 10.91
CA LYS A 243 -26.20 4.45 11.64
C LYS A 243 -27.27 5.37 11.04
N TYR A 244 -27.57 5.26 9.74
CA TYR A 244 -28.58 6.10 9.11
C TYR A 244 -30.02 5.74 9.53
N ILE A 245 -30.22 4.54 10.06
CA ILE A 245 -31.49 4.10 10.68
C ILE A 245 -31.46 4.18 12.22
N GLY A 246 -30.44 4.83 12.79
CA GLY A 246 -30.34 5.02 14.24
C GLY A 246 -29.64 3.88 15.00
N ASN A 247 -29.05 2.91 14.31
CA ASN A 247 -28.36 1.80 14.98
C ASN A 247 -26.89 2.12 15.26
N ASN A 248 -26.41 1.73 16.43
CA ASN A 248 -24.99 1.68 16.72
C ASN A 248 -24.44 0.28 16.48
N VAL A 249 -23.43 0.17 15.61
CA VAL A 249 -22.71 -1.08 15.36
C VAL A 249 -21.24 -0.91 15.72
N TYR A 250 -20.72 -1.80 16.55
CA TYR A 250 -19.33 -1.81 17.01
C TYR A 250 -18.66 -3.16 16.75
N ASN A 251 -17.33 -3.18 16.85
CA ASN A 251 -16.51 -4.38 16.69
C ASN A 251 -16.61 -5.02 15.28
N ARG A 252 -16.79 -4.21 14.22
CA ARG A 252 -16.67 -4.71 12.82
C ARG A 252 -15.25 -5.12 12.46
N HIS A 253 -14.27 -4.44 13.05
CA HIS A 253 -12.85 -4.72 12.89
C HIS A 253 -12.17 -4.68 14.26
N SER A 254 -11.08 -5.42 14.43
CA SER A 254 -10.28 -5.38 15.65
C SER A 254 -8.77 -5.31 15.37
N PHE A 255 -8.07 -4.55 16.21
CA PHE A 255 -6.61 -4.39 16.20
C PHE A 255 -6.09 -4.41 17.64
N LYS A 256 -5.92 -5.62 18.19
CA LYS A 256 -5.59 -5.80 19.61
C LYS A 256 -4.08 -5.83 19.82
N LEU A 257 -3.55 -4.91 20.64
CA LEU A 257 -2.14 -4.91 21.10
C LEU A 257 -1.11 -5.04 19.97
N LYS A 258 -1.30 -4.29 18.88
CA LYS A 258 -0.45 -4.33 17.67
C LYS A 258 -0.37 -5.68 16.95
N LYS A 259 -1.31 -6.60 17.21
CA LYS A 259 -1.55 -7.77 16.34
C LYS A 259 -2.15 -7.32 15.02
N LYS A 260 -2.21 -8.22 14.04
CA LYS A 260 -2.81 -7.95 12.72
C LYS A 260 -4.25 -7.42 12.86
N HIS A 261 -4.62 -6.53 11.95
CA HIS A 261 -6.00 -6.07 11.82
C HIS A 261 -6.87 -7.24 11.33
N VAL A 262 -8.00 -7.46 11.99
CA VAL A 262 -8.92 -8.56 11.67
C VAL A 262 -10.29 -8.00 11.40
N ASP A 263 -10.90 -8.44 10.30
CA ASP A 263 -12.31 -8.21 10.01
C ASP A 263 -13.12 -9.24 10.80
N ASN A 264 -13.96 -8.75 11.70
CA ASN A 264 -14.72 -9.64 12.58
C ASN A 264 -16.02 -10.07 11.89
N PRO A 265 -16.43 -11.33 12.05
CA PRO A 265 -17.66 -11.82 11.44
C PRO A 265 -18.89 -11.20 12.14
N PRO A 266 -20.05 -11.15 11.47
CA PRO A 266 -21.24 -10.44 11.98
C PRO A 266 -21.73 -10.89 13.35
N GLU A 267 -21.48 -12.13 13.75
CA GLU A 267 -21.88 -12.68 15.05
C GLU A 267 -21.10 -12.05 16.22
N MET A 268 -19.93 -11.47 15.94
CA MET A 268 -19.13 -10.72 16.90
C MET A 268 -19.48 -9.23 16.94
N TRP A 269 -20.38 -8.76 16.07
CA TRP A 269 -20.76 -7.36 16.03
C TRP A 269 -21.70 -7.05 17.18
N ILE A 270 -21.39 -5.97 17.89
CA ILE A 270 -22.25 -5.50 18.97
C ILE A 270 -23.15 -4.44 18.38
N ARG A 271 -24.44 -4.73 18.35
CA ARG A 271 -25.47 -3.87 17.76
C ARG A 271 -26.42 -3.38 18.86
N LYS A 272 -26.68 -2.08 18.86
CA LYS A 272 -27.82 -1.49 19.57
C LYS A 272 -28.74 -0.84 18.56
N GLU A 273 -29.93 -1.41 18.41
CA GLU A 273 -30.98 -0.89 17.55
C GLU A 273 -31.66 0.32 18.18
N GLY A 274 -32.01 1.32 17.36
CA GLY A 274 -32.66 2.55 17.83
C GLY A 274 -31.87 3.27 18.92
N ALA A 275 -30.55 3.31 18.80
CA ALA A 275 -29.67 3.99 19.75
C ALA A 275 -29.86 5.52 19.73
N PHE A 276 -30.30 6.06 18.60
CA PHE A 276 -30.63 7.46 18.39
C PHE A 276 -31.62 7.59 17.23
N ASP A 277 -32.14 8.80 17.01
CA ASP A 277 -33.07 9.07 15.91
C ASP A 277 -32.36 8.97 14.55
N GLY A 278 -32.70 7.92 13.79
CA GLY A 278 -32.24 7.73 12.43
C GLY A 278 -32.77 8.78 11.48
N ILE A 279 -32.00 9.10 10.44
CA ILE A 279 -32.39 10.08 9.42
C ILE A 279 -33.07 9.44 8.20
N VAL A 280 -33.06 8.10 8.12
CA VAL A 280 -33.69 7.29 7.07
C VAL A 280 -34.63 6.28 7.71
N PRO A 281 -35.86 6.09 7.18
CA PRO A 281 -36.75 5.03 7.63
C PRO A 281 -36.15 3.63 7.42
N VAL A 282 -36.39 2.73 8.38
CA VAL A 282 -35.88 1.34 8.33
C VAL A 282 -36.32 0.62 7.05
N ALA A 283 -37.56 0.81 6.62
CA ALA A 283 -38.09 0.20 5.39
C ALA A 283 -37.30 0.61 4.14
N THR A 284 -37.01 1.90 3.99
CA THR A 284 -36.21 2.43 2.86
C THR A 284 -34.77 1.90 2.89
N PHE A 285 -34.19 1.77 4.08
CA PHE A 285 -32.86 1.19 4.24
C PHE A 285 -32.81 -0.28 3.83
N MET A 286 -33.80 -1.07 4.25
CA MET A 286 -33.88 -2.49 3.90
C MET A 286 -34.07 -2.69 2.40
N ALA A 287 -34.95 -1.90 1.76
CA ALA A 287 -35.12 -1.91 0.30
C ALA A 287 -33.79 -1.60 -0.43
N ALA A 288 -33.05 -0.60 0.04
CA ALA A 288 -31.73 -0.29 -0.49
C ALA A 288 -30.73 -1.45 -0.31
N GLN A 289 -30.74 -2.15 0.83
CA GLN A 289 -29.89 -3.33 1.04
C GLN A 289 -30.24 -4.47 0.09
N GLU A 290 -31.52 -4.70 -0.17
CA GLU A 290 -31.99 -5.74 -1.09
C GLU A 290 -31.52 -5.45 -2.52
N ILE A 291 -31.74 -4.24 -3.02
CA ILE A 291 -31.26 -3.79 -4.35
C ILE A 291 -29.74 -3.93 -4.45
N LEU A 292 -29.00 -3.50 -3.42
CA LEU A 292 -27.55 -3.65 -3.39
C LEU A 292 -27.11 -5.12 -3.36
N ALA A 293 -27.81 -5.97 -2.61
CA ALA A 293 -27.53 -7.40 -2.51
C ALA A 293 -27.75 -8.09 -3.86
N GLU A 294 -28.87 -7.80 -4.52
CA GLU A 294 -29.20 -8.31 -5.86
C GLU A 294 -28.17 -7.89 -6.90
N ARG A 295 -27.82 -6.60 -6.95
CA ARG A 295 -26.78 -6.07 -7.85
C ARG A 295 -25.39 -6.59 -7.50
N SER A 296 -25.16 -6.98 -6.25
CA SER A 296 -23.89 -7.53 -5.78
C SER A 296 -23.82 -9.06 -5.86
N LYS A 297 -24.85 -9.75 -6.35
CA LYS A 297 -24.78 -11.19 -6.64
C LYS A 297 -23.60 -11.40 -7.57
N LYS A 298 -22.49 -11.90 -6.99
CA LYS A 298 -21.27 -12.16 -7.73
C LYS A 298 -21.59 -13.29 -8.68
N LEU A 299 -21.60 -12.98 -9.98
CA LEU A 299 -21.58 -14.02 -11.00
C LEU A 299 -20.40 -14.94 -10.67
N THR A 300 -20.72 -16.22 -10.56
CA THR A 300 -19.74 -17.29 -10.45
C THR A 300 -18.91 -17.35 -11.72
N ASP A 301 -17.73 -17.95 -11.64
CA ASP A 301 -16.87 -18.10 -12.82
C ASP A 301 -17.59 -18.88 -13.94
N ALA A 302 -18.50 -19.80 -13.59
CA ALA A 302 -19.35 -20.52 -14.54
C ALA A 302 -20.34 -19.58 -15.25
N GLU A 303 -21.08 -18.76 -14.49
CA GLU A 303 -22.04 -17.80 -15.05
C GLU A 303 -21.35 -16.75 -15.94
N LEU A 304 -20.16 -16.30 -15.56
CA LEU A 304 -19.35 -15.38 -16.38
C LEU A 304 -19.00 -16.01 -17.75
N LEU A 305 -18.57 -17.28 -17.74
CA LEU A 305 -18.22 -18.00 -18.96
C LEU A 305 -19.47 -18.31 -19.81
N ASP A 306 -20.61 -18.58 -19.19
CA ASP A 306 -21.86 -18.82 -19.91
C ASP A 306 -22.41 -17.55 -20.57
N HIS A 307 -22.29 -16.39 -19.92
CA HIS A 307 -22.57 -15.10 -20.55
C HIS A 307 -21.67 -14.85 -21.77
N LEU A 308 -20.38 -15.19 -21.65
CA LEU A 308 -19.41 -15.02 -22.74
C LEU A 308 -19.64 -16.02 -23.89
N LYS A 309 -20.12 -17.24 -23.60
CA LYS A 309 -20.61 -18.21 -24.60
C LYS A 309 -21.84 -17.72 -25.32
N ALA A 310 -22.82 -17.16 -24.60
CA ALA A 310 -24.04 -16.61 -25.19
C ALA A 310 -23.70 -15.45 -26.15
N LEU A 311 -22.83 -14.53 -25.72
CA LEU A 311 -22.34 -13.44 -26.56
C LEU A 311 -21.58 -13.95 -27.79
N TYR A 312 -20.80 -15.03 -27.65
CA TYR A 312 -20.11 -15.67 -28.77
C TYR A 312 -21.09 -16.30 -29.77
N ALA A 313 -22.14 -16.97 -29.29
CA ALA A 313 -23.18 -17.57 -30.12
C ALA A 313 -23.95 -16.51 -30.92
N GLU A 314 -24.16 -15.32 -30.34
CA GLU A 314 -24.90 -14.23 -30.98
C GLU A 314 -24.04 -13.43 -31.98
N CYS A 315 -22.82 -13.07 -31.59
CA CYS A 315 -21.98 -12.16 -32.39
C CYS A 315 -20.99 -12.89 -33.31
N GLY A 316 -20.74 -14.19 -33.11
CA GLY A 316 -19.75 -15.01 -33.84
C GLY A 316 -18.29 -14.60 -33.63
N ARG A 317 -18.03 -13.50 -32.91
CA ARG A 317 -16.70 -12.99 -32.57
C ARG A 317 -16.72 -12.28 -31.21
N LEU A 318 -15.63 -12.39 -30.48
CA LEU A 318 -15.47 -11.73 -29.18
C LEU A 318 -14.32 -10.73 -29.21
N SER A 319 -14.54 -9.57 -28.60
CA SER A 319 -13.49 -8.60 -28.30
C SER A 319 -13.86 -7.83 -27.03
N GLY A 320 -12.87 -7.25 -26.35
CA GLY A 320 -13.14 -6.45 -25.13
C GLY A 320 -14.16 -5.34 -25.38
N PHE A 321 -14.11 -4.70 -26.55
CA PHE A 321 -15.07 -3.68 -26.96
C PHE A 321 -16.50 -4.22 -27.11
N ILE A 322 -16.67 -5.43 -27.67
CA ILE A 322 -18.00 -6.05 -27.83
C ILE A 322 -18.57 -6.44 -26.46
N ILE A 323 -17.72 -6.90 -25.54
CA ILE A 323 -18.11 -7.21 -24.16
C ILE A 323 -18.56 -5.93 -23.43
N ASP A 324 -17.78 -4.86 -23.54
CA ASP A 324 -18.08 -3.60 -22.85
C ASP A 324 -19.32 -2.88 -23.42
N GLN A 325 -19.71 -3.16 -24.67
CA GLN A 325 -20.95 -2.65 -25.26
C GLN A 325 -22.18 -3.51 -24.98
N ALA A 326 -22.03 -4.70 -24.40
CA ALA A 326 -23.15 -5.58 -24.11
C ALA A 326 -23.78 -5.19 -22.75
N PRO A 327 -25.02 -4.66 -22.73
CA PRO A 327 -25.60 -4.04 -21.54
C PRO A 327 -25.92 -5.03 -20.40
N ALA A 328 -25.95 -6.34 -20.68
CA ALA A 328 -26.22 -7.40 -19.71
C ALA A 328 -24.97 -8.14 -19.22
N LEU A 329 -23.77 -7.81 -19.73
CA LEU A 329 -22.53 -8.47 -19.35
C LEU A 329 -21.64 -7.61 -18.45
N PRO A 330 -20.87 -8.22 -17.54
CA PRO A 330 -19.80 -7.52 -16.84
C PRO A 330 -18.74 -7.00 -17.81
N SER A 331 -18.08 -5.92 -17.42
CA SER A 331 -17.00 -5.32 -18.23
C SER A 331 -15.89 -6.33 -18.56
N ALA A 332 -15.19 -6.10 -19.66
CA ALA A 332 -14.01 -6.86 -20.05
C ALA A 332 -12.94 -6.87 -18.95
N ALA A 333 -12.84 -5.80 -18.15
CA ALA A 333 -11.95 -5.73 -16.99
C ALA A 333 -12.29 -6.77 -15.89
N THR A 334 -13.57 -7.07 -15.68
CA THR A 334 -14.03 -8.10 -14.74
C THR A 334 -13.53 -9.48 -15.15
N TYR A 335 -13.56 -9.79 -16.45
CA TYR A 335 -13.02 -11.04 -17.00
C TYR A 335 -11.49 -11.12 -16.86
N ILE A 336 -10.77 -10.02 -17.11
CA ILE A 336 -9.31 -9.96 -16.91
C ILE A 336 -8.94 -10.22 -15.45
N GLN A 337 -9.65 -9.59 -14.51
CA GLN A 337 -9.36 -9.75 -13.09
C GLN A 337 -9.61 -11.19 -12.60
N ARG A 338 -10.67 -11.84 -13.10
CA ARG A 338 -11.06 -13.19 -12.68
C ARG A 338 -10.24 -14.29 -13.34
N PHE A 339 -9.97 -14.16 -14.64
CA PHE A 339 -9.30 -15.20 -15.43
C PHE A 339 -7.86 -14.84 -15.83
N GLY A 340 -7.33 -13.73 -15.33
CA GLY A 340 -5.99 -13.21 -15.59
C GLY A 340 -5.82 -12.49 -16.95
N SER A 341 -6.58 -12.88 -17.98
CA SER A 341 -6.57 -12.22 -19.29
C SER A 341 -7.84 -12.53 -20.10
N LEU A 342 -8.18 -11.66 -21.06
CA LEU A 342 -9.29 -11.92 -22.00
C LEU A 342 -9.01 -13.14 -22.90
N THR A 343 -7.76 -13.34 -23.33
CA THR A 343 -7.38 -14.49 -24.16
C THR A 343 -7.69 -15.80 -23.45
N ARG A 344 -7.35 -15.90 -22.15
CA ARG A 344 -7.66 -17.08 -21.35
C ARG A 344 -9.16 -17.27 -21.14
N ALA A 345 -9.92 -16.19 -20.95
CA ALA A 345 -11.37 -16.26 -20.88
C ALA A 345 -11.99 -16.76 -22.22
N TYR A 346 -11.42 -16.37 -23.37
CA TYR A 346 -11.85 -16.81 -24.69
C TYR A 346 -11.55 -18.29 -24.94
N GLU A 347 -10.35 -18.76 -24.57
CA GLU A 347 -9.96 -20.17 -24.67
C GLU A 347 -10.90 -21.08 -23.87
N LEU A 348 -11.29 -20.66 -22.66
CA LEU A 348 -12.24 -21.40 -21.81
C LEU A 348 -13.65 -21.50 -22.42
N VAL A 349 -13.98 -20.62 -23.36
CA VAL A 349 -15.24 -20.61 -24.12
C VAL A 349 -15.07 -21.22 -25.52
N GLY A 350 -13.87 -21.68 -25.87
CA GLY A 350 -13.57 -22.29 -27.17
C GLY A 350 -13.39 -21.28 -28.31
N TYR A 351 -13.30 -19.97 -28.00
CA TYR A 351 -13.01 -18.94 -28.98
C TYR A 351 -11.50 -18.70 -29.11
N HIS A 352 -10.95 -18.99 -30.29
CA HIS A 352 -9.54 -18.76 -30.59
C HIS A 352 -9.41 -17.45 -31.37
N CYS A 353 -8.78 -16.44 -30.75
CA CYS A 353 -8.54 -15.16 -31.40
C CYS A 353 -7.44 -15.29 -32.48
N PRO A 354 -7.71 -15.04 -33.77
CA PRO A 354 -6.72 -15.24 -34.84
C PRO A 354 -5.49 -14.33 -34.72
N ARG A 355 -5.65 -13.13 -34.13
CA ARG A 355 -4.59 -12.11 -34.05
C ARG A 355 -3.56 -12.33 -32.93
N SER A 356 -3.80 -13.23 -31.97
CA SER A 356 -2.88 -13.45 -30.84
C SER A 356 -1.75 -14.43 -31.15
N THR A 357 -1.96 -15.40 -32.04
CA THR A 357 -0.99 -16.46 -32.32
C THR A 357 0.23 -15.92 -33.08
N GLU A 358 0.01 -15.11 -34.13
CA GLU A 358 1.09 -14.50 -34.91
C GLU A 358 1.97 -13.57 -34.05
N PHE A 359 1.36 -12.75 -33.18
CA PHE A 359 2.08 -11.85 -32.29
C PHE A 359 2.93 -12.61 -31.25
N LEU A 360 2.40 -13.72 -30.72
CA LEU A 360 3.11 -14.56 -29.75
C LEU A 360 4.28 -15.31 -30.41
N GLU A 361 4.09 -15.83 -31.62
CA GLU A 361 5.14 -16.51 -32.37
C GLU A 361 6.28 -15.56 -32.78
N ILE A 362 5.95 -14.35 -33.27
CA ILE A 362 6.94 -13.33 -33.61
C ILE A 362 7.76 -12.93 -32.38
N ASN A 363 7.12 -12.68 -31.24
CA ASN A 363 7.85 -12.34 -30.01
C ASN A 363 8.71 -13.49 -29.49
N ARG A 364 8.28 -14.75 -29.67
CA ARG A 364 9.08 -15.93 -29.31
C ARG A 364 10.35 -16.01 -30.16
N ARG A 365 10.25 -15.74 -31.46
CA ARG A 365 11.39 -15.68 -32.39
C ARG A 365 12.33 -14.52 -32.08
N LEU A 366 11.80 -13.33 -31.79
CA LEU A 366 12.60 -12.17 -31.39
C LEU A 366 13.46 -12.44 -30.13
N ARG A 367 12.92 -13.18 -29.16
CA ARG A 367 13.68 -13.59 -27.96
C ARG A 367 14.78 -14.61 -28.24
N GLN A 368 14.70 -15.33 -29.35
CA GLN A 368 15.75 -16.27 -29.77
C GLN A 368 16.83 -15.57 -30.60
N LEU A 369 16.43 -14.65 -31.49
CA LEU A 369 17.36 -13.90 -32.36
C LEU A 369 18.22 -12.89 -31.60
N HIS A 370 17.68 -12.23 -30.57
CA HIS A 370 18.42 -11.17 -29.85
C HIS A 370 19.71 -11.69 -29.18
N PRO A 371 19.70 -12.79 -28.39
CA PRO A 371 20.92 -13.35 -27.82
C PRO A 371 21.93 -13.83 -28.87
N GLU A 372 21.44 -14.37 -29.99
CA GLU A 372 22.29 -14.86 -31.09
C GLU A 372 23.08 -13.71 -31.74
N ILE A 373 22.40 -12.60 -32.05
CA ILE A 373 23.03 -11.43 -32.65
C ILE A 373 24.02 -10.76 -31.69
N VAL A 374 23.65 -10.63 -30.41
CA VAL A 374 24.55 -10.07 -29.37
C VAL A 374 25.82 -10.92 -29.27
N SER A 375 25.69 -12.24 -29.17
CA SER A 375 26.83 -13.17 -29.08
C SER A 375 27.73 -13.09 -30.33
N ARG A 376 27.13 -13.02 -31.53
CA ARG A 376 27.88 -12.85 -32.78
C ARG A 376 28.65 -11.53 -32.81
N THR A 377 28.02 -10.45 -32.38
CA THR A 377 28.63 -9.11 -32.32
C THR A 377 29.79 -9.07 -31.32
N GLU A 378 29.63 -9.67 -30.14
CA GLU A 378 30.70 -9.81 -29.14
C GLU A 378 31.91 -10.58 -29.69
N HIS A 379 31.67 -11.68 -30.41
CA HIS A 379 32.72 -12.50 -30.99
C HIS A 379 33.52 -11.75 -32.06
N THR A 380 32.83 -11.07 -33.00
CA THR A 380 33.50 -10.32 -34.07
C THR A 380 34.31 -9.14 -33.54
N ILE A 381 33.84 -8.45 -32.50
CA ILE A 381 34.60 -7.36 -31.86
C ILE A 381 35.87 -7.90 -31.17
N ALA A 382 35.78 -9.08 -30.53
CA ALA A 382 36.93 -9.72 -29.90
C ALA A 382 37.98 -10.16 -30.94
N GLU A 383 37.56 -10.68 -32.10
CA GLU A 383 38.46 -11.04 -33.21
C GLU A 383 39.21 -9.85 -33.79
N LEU A 384 38.59 -8.66 -33.80
CA LEU A 384 39.18 -7.40 -34.25
C LEU A 384 40.06 -6.72 -33.17
N GLY A 385 40.24 -7.37 -32.01
CA GLY A 385 41.08 -6.88 -30.92
C GLY A 385 40.42 -5.82 -30.02
N GLY A 386 39.10 -5.62 -30.13
CA GLY A 386 38.31 -4.77 -29.24
C GLY A 386 37.93 -5.51 -27.95
N HIS A 387 37.82 -4.77 -26.85
CA HIS A 387 37.31 -5.31 -25.58
C HIS A 387 35.82 -4.95 -25.43
N ILE A 388 34.97 -5.91 -25.08
CA ILE A 388 33.54 -5.68 -24.88
C ILE A 388 33.06 -6.28 -23.57
N THR A 389 32.26 -5.52 -22.82
CA THR A 389 31.63 -5.99 -21.58
C THR A 389 30.12 -5.78 -21.63
N ARG A 390 29.36 -6.79 -21.22
CA ARG A 390 27.89 -6.76 -21.18
C ARG A 390 27.40 -6.62 -19.75
N ASP A 391 26.51 -5.67 -19.50
CA ASP A 391 25.81 -5.56 -18.21
C ASP A 391 24.67 -6.60 -18.13
N PRO A 392 24.70 -7.54 -17.16
CA PRO A 392 23.67 -8.59 -17.02
C PRO A 392 22.28 -8.07 -16.63
N LYS A 393 22.16 -6.82 -16.16
CA LYS A 393 20.86 -6.22 -15.78
C LYS A 393 20.22 -5.42 -16.90
N THR A 394 21.04 -4.77 -17.72
CA THR A 394 20.58 -3.81 -18.73
C THR A 394 20.79 -4.25 -20.17
N ASP A 395 21.59 -5.30 -20.40
CA ASP A 395 22.02 -5.78 -21.72
C ASP A 395 22.75 -4.71 -22.56
N LEU A 396 23.25 -3.65 -21.91
CA LEU A 396 24.12 -2.66 -22.55
C LEU A 396 25.53 -3.22 -22.74
N LEU A 397 26.13 -2.88 -23.87
CA LEU A 397 27.47 -3.30 -24.27
C LEU A 397 28.43 -2.13 -24.13
N THR A 398 29.43 -2.26 -23.27
CA THR A 398 30.50 -1.26 -23.14
C THR A 398 31.68 -1.71 -24.00
N LEU A 399 31.94 -0.96 -25.06
CA LEU A 399 33.06 -1.17 -25.96
C LEU A 399 34.26 -0.38 -25.48
N ASN A 400 35.40 -1.06 -25.33
CA ASN A 400 36.71 -0.50 -25.03
C ASN A 400 36.76 0.37 -23.76
N ASP A 401 35.80 0.19 -22.85
CA ASP A 401 35.54 1.04 -21.67
C ASP A 401 35.29 2.53 -22.00
N GLU A 402 34.94 2.83 -23.26
CA GLU A 402 34.84 4.20 -23.81
C GLU A 402 33.47 4.52 -24.41
N LEU A 403 32.77 3.52 -24.97
CA LEU A 403 31.48 3.72 -25.64
C LEU A 403 30.43 2.74 -25.12
N VAL A 404 29.27 3.24 -24.70
CA VAL A 404 28.13 2.43 -24.29
C VAL A 404 27.15 2.27 -25.46
N ILE A 405 26.88 1.03 -25.83
CA ILE A 405 26.09 0.68 -27.01
C ILE A 405 24.85 -0.12 -26.60
N SER A 406 23.71 0.21 -27.22
CA SER A 406 22.46 -0.55 -27.09
C SER A 406 22.08 -1.22 -28.42
N LEU A 407 21.87 -2.54 -28.40
CA LEU A 407 21.38 -3.31 -29.55
C LEU A 407 19.87 -3.53 -29.47
N VAL A 408 19.12 -3.01 -30.44
CA VAL A 408 17.65 -3.08 -30.47
C VAL A 408 17.16 -3.74 -31.75
N LEU A 409 16.37 -4.80 -31.64
CA LEU A 409 15.67 -5.41 -32.77
C LEU A 409 14.37 -4.67 -33.07
N ALA A 410 14.27 -4.11 -34.28
CA ALA A 410 13.07 -3.48 -34.79
C ALA A 410 12.28 -4.48 -35.65
N ARG A 411 11.09 -4.85 -35.19
CA ARG A 411 10.18 -5.73 -35.94
C ARG A 411 9.49 -5.00 -37.09
N CYS A 412 9.32 -5.69 -38.21
CA CYS A 412 8.53 -5.23 -39.35
C CYS A 412 7.03 -5.45 -39.10
N GLN A 413 6.24 -4.40 -39.33
CA GLN A 413 4.79 -4.43 -39.37
C GLN A 413 4.32 -4.11 -40.79
N THR A 414 3.77 -5.12 -41.47
CA THR A 414 3.19 -4.96 -42.81
C THR A 414 1.72 -4.58 -42.68
N ALA A 415 1.36 -3.39 -43.13
CA ALA A 415 -0.03 -2.95 -43.22
C ALA A 415 -0.75 -3.62 -44.40
N ALA A 416 -2.08 -3.68 -44.37
CA ALA A 416 -2.90 -4.35 -45.40
C ALA A 416 -2.72 -3.78 -46.83
N ASN A 417 -2.13 -2.58 -46.95
CA ASN A 417 -1.79 -1.92 -48.21
C ASN A 417 -0.34 -2.18 -48.67
N GLY A 418 0.37 -3.14 -48.06
CA GLY A 418 1.74 -3.53 -48.41
C GLY A 418 2.83 -2.62 -47.84
N HIS A 419 2.48 -1.57 -47.10
CA HIS A 419 3.47 -0.69 -46.47
C HIS A 419 4.09 -1.35 -45.24
N GLN A 420 5.42 -1.40 -45.22
CA GLN A 420 6.20 -1.90 -44.09
C GLN A 420 6.60 -0.75 -43.16
N ARG A 421 6.52 -1.02 -41.86
CA ARG A 421 6.85 -0.06 -40.80
C ARG A 421 7.62 -0.74 -39.68
N TRP A 422 8.64 -0.06 -39.17
CA TRP A 422 9.42 -0.47 -38.02
C TRP A 422 9.29 0.59 -36.93
N ARG A 423 9.20 0.16 -35.68
CA ARG A 423 9.11 1.04 -34.53
C ARG A 423 10.27 0.75 -33.59
N ILE A 424 11.18 1.71 -33.46
CA ILE A 424 12.33 1.68 -32.57
C ILE A 424 11.95 2.51 -31.35
N ARG A 425 12.00 1.92 -30.15
CA ARG A 425 11.67 2.61 -28.90
C ARG A 425 12.94 2.85 -28.12
N PHE A 426 13.04 4.03 -27.51
CA PHE A 426 14.09 4.42 -26.59
C PHE A 426 13.49 4.54 -25.20
N ASP A 427 14.26 4.18 -24.18
CA ASP A 427 13.89 4.38 -22.78
C ASP A 427 15.07 5.05 -22.06
N PRO A 428 15.32 6.34 -22.34
CA PRO A 428 16.48 7.07 -21.81
C PRO A 428 16.48 7.19 -20.28
N ALA A 429 15.32 7.01 -19.63
CA ALA A 429 15.21 6.99 -18.17
C ALA A 429 15.77 5.69 -17.56
N LYS A 430 15.86 4.61 -18.35
CA LYS A 430 16.29 3.28 -17.91
C LYS A 430 17.61 2.83 -18.54
N PHE A 431 17.89 3.26 -19.77
CA PHE A 431 19.09 2.92 -20.53
C PHE A 431 19.69 4.19 -21.13
N ASP A 432 20.97 4.45 -20.86
CA ASP A 432 21.66 5.67 -21.32
C ASP A 432 22.84 5.35 -22.26
N PRO A 433 22.59 4.83 -23.49
CA PRO A 433 23.66 4.51 -24.44
C PRO A 433 24.16 5.75 -25.18
N ASP A 434 25.43 5.74 -25.57
CA ASP A 434 26.03 6.74 -26.47
C ASP A 434 25.57 6.52 -27.93
N ILE A 435 25.45 5.24 -28.33
CA ILE A 435 25.01 4.83 -29.68
C ILE A 435 23.97 3.71 -29.55
N THR A 436 22.86 3.85 -30.27
CA THR A 436 21.87 2.77 -30.44
C THR A 436 22.02 2.14 -31.81
N VAL A 437 22.32 0.84 -31.84
CA VAL A 437 22.35 0.03 -33.05
C VAL A 437 20.98 -0.62 -33.22
N ALA A 438 20.16 -0.06 -34.10
CA ALA A 438 18.83 -0.56 -34.40
C ALA A 438 18.86 -1.48 -35.62
N ILE A 439 18.50 -2.75 -35.42
CA ILE A 439 18.52 -3.80 -36.44
C ILE A 439 17.11 -3.97 -36.97
N ARG A 440 16.87 -3.62 -38.24
CA ARG A 440 15.57 -3.89 -38.86
C ARG A 440 15.49 -5.31 -39.33
N LEU A 441 14.34 -5.94 -39.10
CA LEU A 441 14.05 -7.26 -39.63
C LEU A 441 13.29 -7.19 -40.95
N ASP A 442 13.40 -8.25 -41.75
CA ASP A 442 12.64 -8.43 -42.98
C ASP A 442 11.11 -8.51 -42.74
N ALA A 443 10.33 -8.58 -43.83
CA ALA A 443 8.87 -8.64 -43.77
C ALA A 443 8.33 -9.85 -42.98
N ALA A 444 9.10 -10.95 -42.95
CA ALA A 444 8.77 -12.18 -42.24
C ALA A 444 9.26 -12.17 -40.77
N ASN A 445 9.99 -11.14 -40.35
CA ASN A 445 10.69 -11.04 -39.07
C ASN A 445 11.61 -12.25 -38.80
N THR A 446 12.25 -12.77 -39.85
CA THR A 446 13.11 -13.97 -39.80
C THR A 446 14.59 -13.67 -39.92
N ALA A 447 14.94 -12.62 -40.66
CA ALA A 447 16.34 -12.25 -40.90
C ALA A 447 16.55 -10.74 -40.72
N GLU A 448 17.82 -10.39 -40.48
CA GLU A 448 18.31 -9.01 -40.42
C GLU A 448 18.27 -8.41 -41.84
N LEU A 449 17.71 -7.21 -41.95
CA LEU A 449 17.53 -6.51 -43.23
C LEU A 449 18.57 -5.41 -43.42
N ASP A 450 18.69 -4.51 -42.45
CA ASP A 450 19.66 -3.42 -42.43
C ASP A 450 19.88 -2.91 -40.99
N TYR A 451 20.92 -2.09 -40.80
CA TYR A 451 21.37 -1.56 -39.51
C TYR A 451 21.28 -0.03 -39.49
N TYR A 452 20.84 0.53 -38.37
CA TYR A 452 20.88 1.96 -38.12
C TYR A 452 21.80 2.25 -36.93
N LEU A 453 22.82 3.08 -37.14
CA LEU A 453 23.72 3.54 -36.07
C LEU A 453 23.28 4.93 -35.64
N LEU A 454 22.57 5.00 -34.52
CA LEU A 454 21.89 6.22 -34.09
C LEU A 454 22.63 6.84 -32.89
N PRO A 455 23.31 7.98 -33.05
CA PRO A 455 23.96 8.68 -31.95
C PRO A 455 22.92 9.33 -31.05
N ARG A 456 23.16 9.31 -29.73
CA ARG A 456 22.25 9.89 -28.73
C ARG A 456 21.83 11.33 -29.03
N LEU A 457 22.76 12.16 -29.51
CA LEU A 457 22.55 13.60 -29.73
C LEU A 457 21.46 13.92 -30.76
N ASP A 458 21.19 13.00 -31.68
CA ASP A 458 20.29 13.21 -32.82
C ASP A 458 18.94 12.46 -32.68
N LEU A 459 18.67 11.88 -31.50
CA LEU A 459 17.50 11.01 -31.26
C LEU A 459 16.37 11.69 -30.47
N PRO A 460 15.08 11.43 -30.81
CA PRO A 460 13.93 11.87 -30.03
C PRO A 460 13.73 11.03 -28.76
N ASP A 461 13.16 11.63 -27.71
CA ASP A 461 13.09 11.08 -26.34
C ASP A 461 12.37 9.73 -26.16
N GLN A 462 11.55 9.27 -27.11
CA GLN A 462 10.68 8.09 -26.90
C GLN A 462 10.72 7.06 -28.03
N GLU A 463 10.55 7.46 -29.29
CA GLU A 463 10.53 6.50 -30.40
C GLU A 463 10.81 7.11 -31.76
N ILE A 464 11.32 6.26 -32.66
CA ILE A 464 11.39 6.53 -34.09
C ILE A 464 10.53 5.51 -34.83
N ARG A 465 9.81 5.99 -35.85
CA ARG A 465 9.05 5.17 -36.78
C ARG A 465 9.70 5.23 -38.14
N VAL A 466 10.23 4.10 -38.58
CA VAL A 466 10.89 3.93 -39.87
C VAL A 466 9.90 3.29 -40.84
N SER A 467 9.90 3.72 -42.10
CA SER A 467 9.10 3.12 -43.17
C SER A 467 9.95 2.92 -44.42
N ASN A 468 9.38 2.35 -45.49
CA ASN A 468 10.09 2.18 -46.76
C ASN A 468 10.49 3.50 -47.46
N ARG A 469 10.04 4.66 -46.94
CA ARG A 469 10.45 5.99 -47.39
C ARG A 469 10.71 6.86 -46.16
N ASN A 470 11.98 7.12 -45.84
CA ASN A 470 12.37 8.02 -44.75
C ASN A 470 12.92 9.33 -45.30
N SER A 471 13.12 10.33 -44.44
CA SER A 471 13.83 11.56 -44.79
C SER A 471 15.29 11.26 -45.11
N ALA A 472 15.87 12.01 -46.06
CA ALA A 472 17.24 11.80 -46.53
C ALA A 472 18.27 11.86 -45.38
N ASP A 473 18.06 12.76 -44.41
CA ASP A 473 18.93 12.93 -43.24
C ASP A 473 18.97 11.70 -42.33
N PHE A 474 17.91 10.89 -42.33
CA PHE A 474 17.82 9.68 -41.50
C PHE A 474 18.43 8.46 -42.19
N GLU A 475 18.38 8.42 -43.54
CA GLU A 475 19.04 7.36 -44.33
C GLU A 475 20.58 7.44 -44.24
N CYS A 476 21.15 8.58 -43.84
CA CYS A 476 22.59 8.73 -43.61
C CYS A 476 23.12 7.84 -42.47
N PHE A 477 22.25 7.41 -41.55
CA PHE A 477 22.60 6.51 -40.45
C PHE A 477 22.39 5.03 -40.78
N ARG A 478 21.95 4.71 -42.00
CA ARG A 478 21.67 3.35 -42.46
C ARG A 478 22.91 2.70 -43.05
N PHE A 479 23.19 1.49 -42.61
CA PHE A 479 24.27 0.65 -43.10
C PHE A 479 23.71 -0.72 -43.49
N ASP A 480 24.23 -1.27 -44.58
CA ASP A 480 23.83 -2.60 -45.07
C ASP A 480 24.48 -3.73 -44.22
N ASP A 481 25.56 -3.41 -43.51
CA ASP A 481 26.28 -4.31 -42.62
C ASP A 481 26.81 -3.58 -41.37
N LEU A 482 27.34 -4.35 -40.41
CA LEU A 482 27.95 -3.83 -39.18
C LEU A 482 29.45 -3.50 -39.35
N ASN A 483 30.03 -3.56 -40.56
CA ASN A 483 31.47 -3.36 -40.74
C ASN A 483 31.92 -1.96 -40.30
N PHE A 484 31.10 -0.94 -40.54
CA PHE A 484 31.37 0.42 -40.06
C PHE A 484 31.42 0.48 -38.53
N PHE A 485 30.48 -0.18 -37.85
CA PHE A 485 30.45 -0.29 -36.40
C PHE A 485 31.65 -1.07 -35.87
N TYR A 486 32.05 -2.15 -36.54
CA TYR A 486 33.24 -2.92 -36.21
C TYR A 486 34.54 -2.12 -36.40
N GLY A 487 34.64 -1.27 -37.43
CA GLY A 487 35.78 -0.37 -37.60
C GLY A 487 35.95 0.61 -36.43
N MET A 488 34.87 1.03 -35.77
CA MET A 488 34.95 1.86 -34.56
C MET A 488 35.56 1.13 -33.35
N SER A 489 35.61 -0.21 -33.38
CA SER A 489 36.20 -1.01 -32.31
C SER A 489 37.71 -1.24 -32.45
N GLU A 490 38.28 -0.96 -33.63
CA GLU A 490 39.69 -1.17 -33.93
C GLU A 490 40.58 -0.16 -33.18
N ARG A 491 41.67 -0.65 -32.56
CA ARG A 491 42.63 0.20 -31.82
C ARG A 491 43.81 0.55 -32.72
N GLU A 492 43.85 1.79 -33.22
CA GLU A 492 45.06 2.32 -33.86
C GLU A 492 46.05 2.92 -32.85
N ARG A 493 47.35 2.62 -33.01
CA ARG A 493 48.41 3.26 -32.22
C ARG A 493 48.71 4.65 -32.79
N LEU A 494 48.26 5.70 -32.10
CA LEU A 494 48.64 7.08 -32.41
C LEU A 494 50.15 7.28 -32.16
N GLN A 495 50.97 7.26 -33.21
CA GLN A 495 52.36 7.74 -33.12
C GLN A 495 52.35 9.27 -33.01
N ARG A 496 52.68 9.80 -31.83
CA ARG A 496 53.00 11.23 -31.66
C ARG A 496 54.27 11.54 -32.48
N ARG A 497 54.13 12.31 -33.56
CA ARG A 497 55.28 12.99 -34.18
C ARG A 497 55.76 14.06 -33.19
N VAL A 498 57.00 13.92 -32.72
CA VAL A 498 57.74 14.94 -31.93
C VAL A 498 58.11 16.10 -32.83
#